data_AF-A0A4Y2CEK7-F1
#
_entry.id   AF-A0A4Y2CEK7-F1
#
_cell.length_a   1.000
_cell.length_b   1.000
_cell.length_c   1.000
_cell.angle_alpha   90.00
_cell.angle_beta   90.00
_cell.angle_gamma   90.00
#
_symmetry.space_group_name_H-M   'P 1'
#
loop_
_entity.id
_entity.type
_entity.pdbx_description
1 polymer ?
#
loop_
_entity_poly.entity_id
_entity_poly.type
_entity_poly.pdbx_seq_one_letter_code
_entity_poly.pdbx_strand_id
1 'polypeptide(L)'
;MPRRCLKILDGKTIVTASIDQRINIWTWKSIGSDLVIGLSISKISLIPDIAHLEAWQNELTKSWTLLVCGQGIESFTFALSEENI
;
A
#
# COMPACT_ATOMS: atom_id res chain seq x y z
N MET A 1 -1.81 8.04 20.14
CA MET A 1 -0.89 6.93 19.76
C MET A 1 -1.05 6.68 18.27
N PRO A 2 0.02 6.72 17.46
CA PRO A 2 -0.08 6.47 16.03
C PRO A 2 -0.56 5.03 15.79
N ARG A 3 -1.66 4.87 15.04
CA ARG A 3 -2.20 3.56 14.69
C ARG A 3 -1.49 3.07 13.43
N ARG A 4 -0.76 1.96 13.54
CA ARG A 4 -0.13 1.32 12.37
C ARG A 4 -1.24 0.70 11.53
N CYS A 5 -1.33 1.10 10.26
CA CYS A 5 -2.32 0.57 9.33
C CYS A 5 -1.62 -0.34 8.32
N LEU A 6 -2.20 -1.53 8.12
CA LEU A 6 -1.75 -2.50 7.13
C LEU A 6 -2.97 -3.03 6.37
N LYS A 7 -2.82 -3.18 5.05
CA LYS A 7 -3.80 -3.83 4.18
C LYS A 7 -3.09 -4.80 3.25
N ILE A 8 -3.68 -5.97 3.06
CA ILE A 8 -3.24 -6.94 2.06
C ILE A 8 -4.20 -6.82 0.89
N LEU A 9 -3.65 -6.54 -0.29
CA LEU A 9 -4.37 -6.47 -1.57
C LEU A 9 -4.03 -7.74 -2.35
N ASP A 10 -4.96 -8.24 -3.18
CA ASP A 10 -4.81 -9.38 -4.11
C ASP A 10 -4.15 -10.68 -3.58
N GLY A 11 -3.90 -10.76 -2.27
CA GLY A 11 -3.15 -11.84 -1.62
C GLY A 11 -1.63 -11.76 -1.78
N LYS A 12 -1.08 -10.83 -2.57
CA LYS A 12 0.38 -10.75 -2.87
C LYS A 12 0.97 -9.35 -2.69
N THR A 13 0.12 -8.35 -2.50
CA THR A 13 0.53 -6.96 -2.30
C THR A 13 0.23 -6.53 -0.86
N ILE A 14 1.19 -5.91 -0.19
CA ILE A 14 1.06 -5.41 1.18
C ILE A 14 1.19 -3.90 1.14
N VAL A 15 0.25 -3.18 1.74
CA VAL A 15 0.31 -1.75 1.93
C VAL A 15 0.46 -1.44 3.40
N THR A 16 1.43 -0.61 3.73
CA THR A 16 1.71 -0.21 5.12
C THR A 16 1.77 1.30 5.22
N ALA A 17 1.14 1.86 6.24
CA ALA A 17 1.33 3.25 6.65
C ALA A 17 2.35 3.32 7.81
N SER A 18 3.39 4.12 7.60
CA SER A 18 4.49 4.33 8.54
C SER A 18 4.29 5.61 9.36
N ILE A 19 4.98 5.71 10.49
CA ILE A 19 4.92 6.84 11.43
C ILE A 19 5.47 8.12 10.78
N ASP A 20 6.41 7.99 9.84
CA ASP A 20 6.97 9.09 9.06
C ASP A 20 6.07 9.51 7.87
N GLN A 21 4.76 9.21 7.95
CA GLN A 21 3.75 9.51 6.94
C GLN A 21 4.02 8.85 5.57
N ARG A 22 4.91 7.84 5.52
CA ARG A 22 5.12 7.07 4.29
C ARG A 22 4.10 5.95 4.14
N ILE A 23 3.55 5.86 2.94
CA ILE A 23 2.85 4.67 2.47
C ILE A 23 3.83 3.87 1.63
N ASN A 24 4.10 2.65 2.10
CA ASN A 24 4.91 1.68 1.38
C ASN A 24 4.00 0.59 0.81
N ILE A 25 4.27 0.22 -0.44
CA ILE A 25 3.62 -0.85 -1.16
C ILE A 25 4.68 -1.88 -1.45
N TRP A 26 4.48 -3.07 -0.90
CA TRP A 26 5.37 -4.20 -1.00
C TRP A 26 4.72 -5.28 -1.84
N THR A 27 5.48 -5.95 -2.68
CA THR A 27 5.07 -7.19 -3.34
C THR A 27 5.82 -8.34 -2.72
N TRP A 28 5.18 -9.49 -2.62
CA TRP A 28 5.85 -10.71 -2.18
C TRP A 28 5.52 -11.89 -3.08
N LYS A 29 6.48 -12.81 -3.16
CA LYS A 29 6.35 -14.05 -3.93
C LYS A 29 7.10 -15.17 -3.21
N SER A 30 6.52 -16.37 -3.26
CA SER A 30 7.22 -17.58 -2.84
C SER A 30 8.03 -18.13 -4.02
N ILE A 31 9.31 -18.39 -3.80
CA ILE A 31 10.23 -19.02 -4.76
C ILE A 31 10.79 -20.27 -4.09
N GLY A 32 10.17 -21.42 -4.36
CA GLY A 32 10.52 -22.67 -3.69
C GLY A 32 10.16 -22.63 -2.19
N SER A 33 11.16 -22.72 -1.32
CA SER A 33 11.02 -22.57 0.14
C SER A 33 11.09 -21.11 0.61
N ASP A 34 11.50 -20.19 -0.27
CA ASP A 34 11.91 -18.86 0.13
C ASP A 34 10.79 -17.85 -0.11
N LEU A 35 10.63 -16.94 0.85
CA LEU A 35 9.72 -15.80 0.74
C LEU A 35 10.52 -14.56 0.34
N VAL A 36 10.32 -14.08 -0.88
CA VAL A 36 10.94 -12.84 -1.38
C VAL A 36 9.93 -11.71 -1.23
N ILE A 37 10.33 -10.63 -0.55
CA ILE A 37 9.55 -9.40 -0.41
C ILE A 37 10.34 -8.23 -1.00
N GLY A 38 9.69 -7.44 -1.85
CA GLY A 38 10.26 -6.28 -2.51
C GLY A 38 9.45 -5.02 -2.23
N LEU A 39 10.12 -3.88 -2.05
CA LEU A 39 9.46 -2.59 -2.00
C LEU A 39 9.19 -2.11 -3.42
N SER A 40 7.92 -2.06 -3.84
CA SER A 40 7.54 -1.61 -5.17
C SER A 40 7.38 -0.09 -5.24
N ILE A 41 6.71 0.49 -4.24
CA ILE A 41 6.42 1.93 -4.21
C ILE A 41 6.58 2.43 -2.78
N SER A 42 7.22 3.57 -2.60
CA SER A 42 7.27 4.31 -1.34
C SER A 42 6.86 5.76 -1.62
N LYS A 43 5.74 6.20 -1.06
CA LYS A 43 5.20 7.56 -1.25
C LYS A 43 4.99 8.24 0.08
N ILE A 44 5.36 9.52 0.18
CA ILE A 44 5.04 10.36 1.34
C ILE A 44 3.59 10.85 1.19
N SER A 45 2.78 10.65 2.21
CA SER A 45 1.46 11.26 2.37
C SER A 45 1.60 12.59 3.09
N LEU A 46 0.74 13.54 2.74
CA LEU A 46 0.67 14.84 3.43
C LEU A 46 -0.24 14.79 4.67
N ILE A 47 -0.85 13.63 4.97
CA ILE A 47 -1.80 13.48 6.06
C ILE A 47 -1.05 13.14 7.36
N PRO A 48 -1.08 14.03 8.37
CA PRO A 48 -0.56 13.71 9.68
C PRO A 48 -1.42 12.65 10.37
N ASP A 49 -0.79 11.84 11.21
CA ASP A 49 -1.44 10.83 12.04
C ASP A 49 -2.42 9.93 11.27
N ILE A 50 -1.93 9.29 10.21
CA ILE A 50 -2.71 8.33 9.42
C ILE A 50 -3.26 7.25 10.37
N ALA A 51 -4.58 7.27 10.56
CA ALA A 51 -5.29 6.43 11.51
C ALA A 51 -6.05 5.29 10.82
N HIS A 52 -6.37 5.49 9.54
CA HIS A 52 -7.10 4.55 8.71
C HIS A 52 -6.51 4.49 7.30
N LEU A 53 -6.53 3.29 6.73
CA LEU A 53 -6.11 3.00 5.37
C LEU A 53 -7.16 2.07 4.76
N GLU A 54 -7.74 2.48 3.64
CA GLU A 54 -8.62 1.65 2.84
C GLU A 54 -8.13 1.55 1.40
N ALA A 55 -8.47 0.45 0.75
CA ALA A 55 -7.95 0.10 -0.57
C ALA A 55 -9.04 -0.59 -1.39
N TRP A 56 -9.14 -0.23 -2.67
CA TRP A 56 -10.00 -0.93 -3.62
C TRP A 56 -9.39 -0.91 -5.02
N GLN A 57 -9.73 -1.92 -5.81
CA GLN A 57 -9.32 -2.00 -7.20
C GLN A 57 -10.41 -1.44 -8.10
N ASN A 58 -10.03 -0.63 -9.07
CA ASN A 58 -10.90 -0.26 -10.17
C ASN A 58 -10.88 -1.39 -11.21
N GLU A 59 -12.03 -1.99 -11.50
CA GLU A 59 -12.12 -3.14 -12.40
C GLU A 59 -11.81 -2.83 -13.87
N LEU A 60 -12.05 -1.59 -14.31
CA LEU A 60 -11.86 -1.14 -15.69
C LEU A 60 -10.39 -0.88 -15.98
N THR A 61 -9.72 -0.13 -15.10
CA THR A 61 -8.33 0.27 -15.28
C THR A 61 -7.33 -0.69 -14.65
N LYS A 62 -7.81 -1.67 -13.87
CA LYS A 62 -7.01 -2.58 -13.03
C LYS A 62 -6.09 -1.88 -12.02
N SER A 63 -6.27 -0.57 -11.84
CA SER A 63 -5.51 0.23 -10.90
C SER A 63 -6.08 0.11 -9.49
N TRP A 64 -5.21 0.14 -8.50
CA TRP A 64 -5.59 0.24 -7.10
C TRP A 64 -5.68 1.70 -6.69
N THR A 65 -6.73 2.03 -5.94
CA THR A 65 -6.83 3.30 -5.23
C THR A 65 -6.74 3.03 -3.75
N LEU A 66 -5.90 3.81 -3.09
CA LEU A 66 -5.72 3.83 -1.66
C LEU A 66 -6.24 5.16 -1.11
N LEU A 67 -6.98 5.07 -0.02
CA LEU A 67 -7.47 6.20 0.75
C LEU A 67 -6.84 6.14 2.13
N VAL A 68 -6.12 7.19 2.49
CA VAL A 68 -5.59 7.38 3.83
C VAL A 68 -6.39 8.44 4.54
N CYS A 69 -6.71 8.18 5.80
CA CYS A 69 -7.46 9.10 6.64
C CYS A 69 -6.78 9.21 8.01
N GLY A 70 -6.70 10.44 8.52
CA GLY A 70 -6.08 10.81 9.78
C GLY A 70 -6.64 12.16 10.21
N GLN A 71 -5.78 13.17 10.33
CA GLN A 71 -6.24 14.56 10.49
C GLN A 71 -6.80 15.19 9.19
N GLY A 72 -6.63 14.50 8.07
CA GLY A 72 -7.20 14.83 6.77
C GLY A 72 -7.42 13.57 5.94
N ILE A 73 -7.68 13.75 4.65
CA ILE A 73 -7.93 12.65 3.71
C ILE A 73 -7.10 12.86 2.46
N GLU A 74 -6.42 11.82 2.03
CA GLU A 74 -5.70 11.80 0.75
C GLU A 74 -5.97 10.47 0.03
N SER A 75 -6.17 10.56 -1.28
CA SER A 75 -6.30 9.38 -2.14
C SER A 75 -5.15 9.32 -3.13
N PHE A 76 -4.65 8.12 -3.39
CA PHE A 76 -3.63 7.88 -4.39
C PHE A 76 -3.94 6.62 -5.18
N THR A 77 -3.75 6.70 -6.49
CA THR A 77 -3.99 5.61 -7.42
C THR A 77 -2.67 5.13 -7.99
N PHE A 78 -2.50 3.81 -8.09
CA PHE A 78 -1.33 3.17 -8.67
C PHE A 78 -1.76 1.95 -9.47
N ALA A 79 -0.96 1.59 -10.47
CA ALA A 79 -1.07 0.33 -11.18
C ALA A 79 0.07 -0.58 -10.73
N LEU A 80 -0.24 -1.85 -10.52
CA LEU A 80 0.79 -2.88 -10.32
C LEU A 80 1.18 -3.40 -11.70
N SER A 81 2.46 -3.28 -12.06
CA SER A 81 3.00 -4.01 -13.21
C SER A 81 3.38 -5.42 -12.76
N GLU A 82 3.07 -6.42 -13.59
CA GLU A 82 3.43 -7.82 -13.33
C GLU A 82 4.96 -8.06 -13.38
N GLU A 83 5.74 -7.08 -13.84
CA GLU A 83 7.19 -7.17 -14.04
C GLU A 83 8.04 -6.78 -12.82
N ASN A 84 7.44 -6.38 -11.68
CA ASN A 84 8.19 -5.85 -10.54
C ASN A 84 8.78 -6.92 -9.58
N ILE A 85 9.11 -8.12 -10.06
CA ILE A 85 9.91 -9.12 -9.32
C ILE A 85 10.81 -9.92 -10.26
#